data_AF-A0A7S3FFA5-F1
#
_entry.id   AF-A0A7S3FFA5-F1
#
_cell.length_a   1.000
_cell.length_b   1.000
_cell.length_c   1.000
_cell.angle_alpha   90.00
_cell.angle_beta   90.00
_cell.angle_gamma   90.00
#
_symmetry.space_group_name_H-M   'P 1'
#
loop_
_entity.id
_entity.type
_entity.pdbx_description
1 polymer ?
#
loop_
_entity_poly.entity_id
_entity_poly.type
_entity_poly.pdbx_seq_one_letter_code
_entity_poly.pdbx_strand_id
1 'polypeptide(L)'
;AAPYVGRMADAGRDGVAAAGAMREAQRACGAATRVLVASVRDREQIEALMATHGCDTFTISPDAAAALLDDELSTRDAAAFEEAAGRGGAAADIANLERLDDDTNFEMPPFSQ
;
A
#
# COMPACT_ATOMS: atom_id res chain seq x y z
N ALA A 1 -10.93 -5.82 23.94
CA ALA A 1 -11.59 -4.54 24.30
C ALA A 1 -11.20 -3.48 23.26
N ALA A 2 -12.02 -2.45 23.05
CA ALA A 2 -11.80 -1.45 21.99
C ALA A 2 -11.75 -0.01 22.54
N PRO A 3 -10.57 0.62 22.61
CA PRO A 3 -10.45 2.04 22.91
C PRO A 3 -10.86 2.89 21.70
N TYR A 4 -11.74 3.88 21.92
CA TYR A 4 -12.17 4.83 20.89
C TYR A 4 -11.29 6.09 20.94
N VAL A 5 -10.08 5.98 20.40
CA VAL A 5 -8.99 6.97 20.56
C VAL A 5 -9.43 8.38 20.17
N GLY A 6 -9.97 8.55 18.96
CA GLY A 6 -10.42 9.86 18.49
C GLY A 6 -11.55 10.45 19.35
N ARG A 7 -12.52 9.63 19.79
CA ARG A 7 -13.59 10.12 20.68
C ARG A 7 -13.07 10.57 22.04
N MET A 8 -12.01 9.94 22.53
CA MET A 8 -11.34 10.36 23.76
C MET A 8 -10.62 11.70 23.56
N ALA A 9 -9.94 11.87 22.43
CA ALA A 9 -9.32 13.14 22.05
C ALA A 9 -10.36 14.26 21.88
N ASP A 10 -11.48 13.98 21.22
CA ASP A 10 -12.62 14.91 21.06
C ASP A 10 -13.17 15.37 22.43
N ALA A 11 -13.01 14.54 23.47
CA ALA A 11 -13.40 14.84 24.86
C ALA A 11 -12.24 15.40 25.72
N GLY A 12 -11.12 15.79 25.12
CA GLY A 12 -9.96 16.36 25.82
C GLY A 12 -9.13 15.34 26.63
N ARG A 13 -9.24 14.05 26.31
CA ARG A 13 -8.50 12.97 26.98
C ARG A 13 -7.43 12.41 26.05
N ASP A 14 -6.33 11.95 26.62
CA ASP A 14 -5.29 11.25 25.87
C ASP A 14 -5.77 9.82 25.51
N GLY A 15 -6.29 9.68 24.29
CA GLY A 15 -6.74 8.39 23.76
C GLY A 15 -5.60 7.42 23.45
N VAL A 16 -4.42 7.93 23.07
CA VAL A 16 -3.26 7.12 22.70
C VAL A 16 -2.69 6.44 23.95
N ALA A 17 -2.47 7.22 25.01
CA ALA A 17 -2.00 6.68 26.29
C ALA A 17 -2.98 5.64 26.87
N ALA A 18 -4.28 5.89 26.76
CA ALA A 18 -5.30 4.95 27.23
C ALA A 18 -5.28 3.62 26.46
N ALA A 19 -5.14 3.67 25.12
CA ALA A 19 -5.01 2.47 24.30
C ALA A 19 -3.71 1.71 24.61
N GLY A 20 -2.61 2.43 24.87
CA GLY A 20 -1.35 1.87 25.32
C GLY A 20 -1.45 1.11 26.63
N ALA A 21 -2.04 1.72 27.66
CA ALA A 21 -2.27 1.08 28.95
C ALA A 21 -3.13 -0.19 28.84
N MET A 22 -4.15 -0.18 27.97
CA MET A 22 -4.96 -1.38 27.69
C MET A 22 -4.14 -2.49 27.02
N ARG A 23 -3.21 -2.15 26.11
CA ARG A 23 -2.33 -3.12 25.46
C ARG A 23 -1.33 -3.71 26.45
N GLU A 24 -0.75 -2.90 27.32
CA GLU A 24 0.15 -3.37 28.37
C GLU A 24 -0.56 -4.32 29.34
N ALA A 25 -1.76 -3.97 29.81
CA ALA A 25 -2.56 -4.84 30.65
C ALA A 25 -2.91 -6.16 29.96
N GLN A 26 -3.29 -6.12 28.66
CA GLN A 26 -3.57 -7.32 27.88
C GLN A 26 -2.35 -8.25 27.79
N ARG A 27 -1.16 -7.70 27.55
CA ARG A 27 0.10 -8.45 27.53
C ARG A 27 0.43 -9.04 28.90
N ALA A 28 0.31 -8.25 29.96
CA ALA A 28 0.63 -8.67 31.33
C ALA A 28 -0.26 -9.82 31.83
N CYS A 29 -1.55 -9.80 31.46
CA CYS A 29 -2.49 -10.84 31.85
C CYS A 29 -2.43 -12.10 30.95
N GLY A 30 -1.62 -12.10 29.89
CA GLY A 30 -1.56 -13.22 28.93
C GLY A 30 -2.90 -13.48 28.22
N ALA A 31 -3.77 -12.48 28.13
CA ALA A 31 -5.12 -12.66 27.61
C ALA A 31 -5.10 -12.92 26.10
N ALA A 32 -5.82 -13.94 25.63
CA ALA A 32 -5.98 -14.21 24.20
C ALA A 32 -6.76 -13.09 23.45
N THR A 33 -7.49 -12.25 24.19
CA THR A 33 -8.25 -11.15 23.62
C THR A 33 -7.31 -10.08 23.07
N ARG A 34 -7.49 -9.69 21.81
CA ARG A 34 -6.74 -8.58 21.18
C ARG A 34 -7.35 -7.22 21.53
N VAL A 35 -6.49 -6.20 21.58
CA VAL A 35 -6.92 -4.80 21.64
C VAL A 35 -7.21 -4.34 20.23
N LEU A 36 -8.46 -3.98 19.97
CA LEU A 36 -8.91 -3.46 18.68
C LEU A 36 -9.06 -1.95 18.81
N VAL A 37 -8.02 -1.20 18.43
CA VAL A 37 -8.04 0.27 18.49
C VAL A 37 -9.04 0.79 17.48
N ALA A 38 -9.94 1.67 17.90
CA ALA A 38 -11.02 2.19 17.05
C ALA A 38 -11.05 3.71 17.03
N SER A 39 -11.77 4.25 16.05
CA SER A 39 -12.02 5.69 15.91
C SER A 39 -10.72 6.52 15.80
N VAL A 40 -9.73 6.00 15.08
CA VAL A 40 -8.50 6.73 14.77
C VAL A 40 -8.80 7.81 13.72
N ARG A 41 -8.12 8.97 13.81
CA ARG A 41 -8.39 10.14 12.96
C ARG A 41 -7.39 10.31 11.83
N ASP A 42 -6.15 9.96 12.07
CA ASP A 42 -5.02 10.25 11.19
C ASP A 42 -3.94 9.16 11.26
N ARG A 43 -2.95 9.27 10.38
CA ARG A 43 -1.82 8.32 10.25
C ARG A 43 -0.95 8.37 11.50
N GLU A 44 -0.71 9.55 12.05
CA GLU A 44 0.20 9.82 13.16
C GLU A 44 -0.23 9.07 14.43
N GLN A 45 -1.54 9.01 14.69
CA GLN A 45 -2.08 8.21 15.79
C GLN A 45 -1.80 6.71 15.63
N ILE A 46 -1.89 6.19 14.40
CA ILE A 46 -1.60 4.77 14.11
C ILE A 46 -0.12 4.51 14.34
N GLU A 47 0.76 5.35 13.79
CA GLU A 47 2.21 5.23 13.93
C GLU A 47 2.65 5.26 15.40
N ALA A 48 2.14 6.21 16.19
CA ALA A 48 2.45 6.29 17.62
C ALA A 48 2.00 5.03 18.37
N LEU A 49 0.80 4.52 18.10
CA LEU A 49 0.28 3.32 18.74
C LEU A 49 1.07 2.05 18.37
N MET A 50 1.51 1.94 17.12
CA MET A 50 2.36 0.84 16.67
C MET A 50 3.76 0.94 17.27
N ALA A 51 4.42 2.09 17.15
CA ALA A 51 5.81 2.28 17.54
C ALA A 51 6.01 2.22 19.06
N THR A 52 5.11 2.86 19.82
CA THR A 52 5.28 2.98 21.28
C THR A 52 4.65 1.81 22.04
N HIS A 53 3.47 1.35 21.62
CA HIS A 53 2.70 0.36 22.39
C HIS A 53 2.62 -1.01 21.71
N GLY A 54 3.11 -1.13 20.48
CA GLY A 54 3.04 -2.37 19.71
C GLY A 54 1.61 -2.79 19.40
N CYS A 55 0.69 -1.83 19.26
CA CYS A 55 -0.68 -2.09 18.80
C CYS A 55 -0.66 -2.59 17.35
N ASP A 56 -1.48 -3.60 17.02
CA ASP A 56 -1.43 -4.31 15.73
C ASP A 56 -2.82 -4.57 15.12
N THR A 57 -3.88 -4.11 15.78
CA THR A 57 -5.26 -4.32 15.31
C THR A 57 -6.02 -3.02 15.41
N PHE A 58 -6.54 -2.55 14.27
CA PHE A 58 -7.21 -1.26 14.17
C PHE A 58 -8.52 -1.37 13.37
N THR A 59 -9.51 -0.54 13.71
CA THR A 59 -10.60 -0.18 12.81
C THR A 59 -10.43 1.26 12.38
N ILE A 60 -10.37 1.47 11.06
CA ILE A 60 -10.10 2.77 10.44
C ILE A 60 -11.14 3.05 9.35
N SER A 61 -11.36 4.33 9.05
CA SER A 61 -12.18 4.73 7.90
C SER A 61 -11.44 4.46 6.59
N PRO A 62 -12.15 4.40 5.44
CA PRO A 62 -11.52 4.34 4.13
C PRO A 62 -10.52 5.48 3.89
N ASP A 63 -10.84 6.69 4.32
CA ASP A 63 -9.96 7.86 4.16
C ASP A 63 -8.67 7.70 4.95
N ALA A 64 -8.74 7.24 6.20
CA ALA A 64 -7.55 6.96 7.00
C ALA A 64 -6.72 5.80 6.41
N ALA A 65 -7.36 4.81 5.80
CA ALA A 65 -6.67 3.73 5.11
C ALA A 65 -5.95 4.22 3.84
N ALA A 66 -6.59 5.09 3.05
CA ALA A 66 -5.96 5.72 1.89
C ALA A 66 -4.77 6.60 2.31
N ALA A 67 -4.95 7.38 3.37
CA ALA A 67 -3.91 8.21 3.95
C ALA A 67 -2.72 7.42 4.49
N LEU A 68 -2.78 6.09 4.69
CA LEU A 68 -1.62 5.26 5.05
C LEU A 68 -0.77 4.84 3.83
N LEU A 69 -1.35 4.91 2.63
CA LEU A 69 -0.70 4.50 1.38
C LEU A 69 -0.21 5.69 0.57
N ASP A 70 -0.60 6.91 0.96
CA ASP A 70 -0.24 8.15 0.30
C ASP A 70 1.20 8.56 0.64
N ASP A 71 2.10 8.46 -0.33
CA ASP A 71 3.52 8.84 -0.20
C ASP A 71 4.02 9.43 -1.52
N GLU A 72 4.52 10.67 -1.47
CA GLU A 72 4.96 11.42 -2.65
C GLU A 72 6.16 10.77 -3.35
N LEU A 73 7.08 10.19 -2.57
CA LEU A 73 8.25 9.50 -3.11
C LEU A 73 7.85 8.24 -3.86
N SER A 74 6.96 7.44 -3.28
CA SER A 74 6.40 6.24 -3.91
C SER A 74 5.68 6.57 -5.22
N THR A 75 4.91 7.66 -5.24
CA THR A 75 4.22 8.14 -6.44
C THR A 75 5.21 8.54 -7.53
N ARG A 76 6.24 9.33 -7.16
CA ARG A 76 7.28 9.76 -8.09
C ARG A 76 8.06 8.58 -8.67
N ASP A 77 8.44 7.64 -7.82
CA ASP A 77 9.25 6.50 -8.22
C ASP A 77 8.42 5.55 -9.11
N ALA A 78 7.13 5.34 -8.81
CA ALA A 78 6.22 4.61 -9.69
C ALA A 78 6.15 5.21 -11.10
N ALA A 79 6.03 6.55 -11.21
CA ALA A 79 6.02 7.23 -12.51
C ALA A 79 7.33 7.03 -13.29
N ALA A 80 8.48 7.08 -12.60
CA ALA A 80 9.78 6.83 -13.21
C ALA A 80 9.91 5.37 -13.72
N PHE A 81 9.35 4.40 -12.99
CA PHE A 81 9.29 3.01 -13.44
C PHE A 81 8.43 2.85 -14.70
N GLU A 82 7.25 3.48 -14.75
CA GLU A 82 6.37 3.44 -15.92
C GLU A 82 7.04 4.06 -17.15
N GLU A 83 7.74 5.17 -17.00
CA GLU A 83 8.50 5.83 -18.07
C GLU A 83 9.63 4.92 -18.61
N ALA A 84 10.37 4.27 -17.70
CA ALA A 84 11.42 3.34 -18.07
C ALA A 84 10.87 2.09 -18.78
N ALA A 85 9.75 1.55 -18.30
CA ALA A 85 9.07 0.42 -18.93
C ALA A 85 8.56 0.77 -20.33
N GLY A 86 8.02 1.97 -20.53
CA GLY A 86 7.58 2.47 -21.85
C GLY A 86 8.73 2.53 -22.86
N ARG A 87 9.93 2.96 -22.45
CA ARG A 87 11.12 2.94 -23.31
C ARG A 87 11.56 1.52 -23.68
N GLY A 88 11.53 0.60 -22.72
CA GLY A 88 11.89 -0.80 -22.94
C GLY A 88 10.88 -1.54 -23.84
N GLY A 89 9.59 -1.28 -23.66
CA GLY A 89 8.51 -1.83 -24.50
C GLY A 89 8.53 -1.26 -25.92
N ALA A 90 8.72 0.04 -26.08
CA ALA A 90 8.81 0.68 -27.40
C ALA A 90 10.02 0.18 -28.21
N ALA A 91 11.16 -0.07 -27.57
CA ALA A 91 12.33 -0.67 -28.23
C ALA A 91 12.05 -2.11 -28.71
N ALA A 92 11.27 -2.89 -27.96
CA ALA A 92 10.85 -4.23 -28.36
C ALA A 92 9.81 -4.22 -29.51
N ASP A 93 8.93 -3.22 -29.53
CA ASP A 93 7.93 -3.05 -30.61
C ASP A 93 8.58 -2.64 -31.94
N ILE A 94 9.60 -1.77 -31.93
CA ILE A 94 10.36 -1.40 -33.14
C ILE A 94 11.12 -2.61 -33.71
N ALA A 95 11.78 -3.40 -32.86
CA ALA A 95 12.47 -4.61 -33.29
C ALA A 95 11.53 -5.66 -33.92
N ASN A 96 10.26 -5.70 -33.50
CA ASN A 96 9.24 -6.57 -34.09
C ASN A 96 8.69 -6.04 -35.41
N LEU A 97 8.64 -4.72 -35.61
CA LEU A 97 8.26 -4.09 -36.87
C LEU A 97 9.32 -4.31 -37.96
N GLU A 98 10.60 -4.14 -37.64
CA GLU A 98 11.71 -4.42 -38.58
C GLU A 98 11.74 -5.89 -39.02
N ARG A 99 11.27 -6.82 -38.18
CA ARG A 99 11.21 -8.25 -38.51
C ARG A 99 10.06 -8.62 -39.45
N LEU A 100 9.02 -7.79 -39.56
CA LEU A 100 7.87 -8.05 -40.44
C LEU A 100 8.13 -7.62 -41.90
N ASP A 101 9.08 -6.72 -42.13
CA ASP A 101 9.42 -6.25 -43.47
C ASP A 101 10.28 -7.25 -44.25
N ASP A 102 11.06 -8.11 -43.55
CA ASP A 102 12.00 -9.08 -44.15
C ASP A 102 11.32 -10.39 -44.62
N ASP A 103 10.11 -10.70 -44.13
CA ASP A 103 9.37 -11.93 -44.47
C ASP A 103 8.50 -11.80 -45.74
N THR A 104 8.56 -10.68 -46.47
CA THR A 104 7.72 -10.44 -47.66
C THR A 104 8.27 -11.01 -48.98
N ASN A 105 9.45 -11.63 -48.99
CA ASN A 105 10.00 -12.24 -50.21
C ASN A 105 9.62 -13.73 -50.31
N PHE A 106 8.32 -14.01 -50.50
CA PHE A 106 7.85 -15.35 -50.84
C PHE A 106 8.11 -15.63 -52.33
N GLU A 107 9.20 -16.34 -52.61
CA GLU A 107 9.47 -16.86 -53.95
C GLU A 107 8.47 -17.98 -54.30
N MET A 108 7.60 -17.72 -55.27
CA MET A 108 6.69 -18.72 -55.82
C MET A 108 7.51 -19.79 -56.58
N PRO A 109 7.45 -21.08 -56.21
CA PRO A 109 8.16 -22.11 -56.95
C PRO A 109 7.56 -22.27 -58.36
N PRO A 110 8.37 -22.67 -59.36
CA PRO A 110 7.89 -22.78 -60.74
C PRO A 110 6.86 -23.89 -60.87
N PHE A 111 5.73 -23.58 -61.51
CA PHE A 111 4.74 -24.59 -61.92
C PHE A 111 5.38 -25.52 -62.95
N SER A 112 5.56 -26.81 -62.61
CA SER A 112 5.90 -27.83 -63.60
C SER A 112 4.64 -28.19 -64.40
N GLN A 113 4.76 -28.15 -65.73
CA GLN A 113 3.74 -28.58 -66.69
C GLN A 113 3.54 -30.09 -66.68
#